data_AF-A0A7I9XX65-F1
#
_entry.id   AF-A0A7I9XX65-F1
#
_cell.length_a   1.000
_cell.length_b   1.000
_cell.length_c   1.000
_cell.angle_alpha   90.00
_cell.angle_beta   90.00
_cell.angle_gamma   90.00
#
_symmetry.space_group_name_H-M   'P 1'
#
loop_
_entity.id
_entity.type
_entity.pdbx_description
1 polymer ?
#
loop_
_entity_poly.entity_id
_entity_poly.type
_entity_poly.pdbx_seq_one_letter_code
_entity_poly.pdbx_strand_id
1 'polypeptide(L)' 'MGRGRAKAKQTKVARELKYSSPQTDFQRLQRELSGSGSDESDQLDGDDRFSADPWDEADDRHR' A
#
# COMPACT_ATOMS: atom_id res chain seq x y z
N MET A 1 6.10 3.49 -39.90
CA MET A 1 4.79 4.13 -39.68
C MET A 1 3.89 3.48 -38.61
N GLY A 2 4.39 2.60 -37.72
CA GLY A 2 3.54 1.90 -36.71
C GLY A 2 3.67 2.36 -35.25
N ARG A 3 4.70 3.15 -34.91
CA ARG A 3 5.05 3.48 -33.51
C ARG A 3 4.02 4.36 -32.79
N GLY A 4 3.36 5.29 -33.50
CA GLY A 4 2.37 6.20 -32.89
C GLY A 4 1.13 5.46 -32.35
N ARG A 5 0.65 4.45 -33.08
CA ARG A 5 -0.51 3.64 -32.65
C ARG A 5 -0.18 2.75 -31.46
N ALA A 6 1.01 2.16 -31.45
CA ALA A 6 1.49 1.36 -30.32
C ALA A 6 1.63 2.23 -29.05
N LYS A 7 2.23 3.42 -29.17
CA LYS A 7 2.37 4.37 -28.05
C LYS A 7 1.01 4.78 -27.49
N ALA A 8 0.05 5.12 -28.36
CA ALA A 8 -1.30 5.48 -27.93
C ALA A 8 -2.00 4.33 -27.18
N LYS A 9 -1.89 3.08 -27.67
CA LYS A 9 -2.42 1.91 -26.97
C LYS A 9 -1.79 1.73 -25.59
N GLN A 10 -0.47 1.85 -25.49
CA GLN A 10 0.25 1.71 -24.22
C GLN A 10 -0.13 2.80 -23.21
N THR A 11 -0.26 4.06 -23.65
CA THR A 11 -0.69 5.15 -22.75
C THR A 11 -2.12 4.94 -22.24
N LYS A 12 -3.02 4.40 -23.07
CA LYS A 12 -4.38 4.05 -22.65
C LYS A 12 -4.36 2.97 -21.57
N VAL A 13 -3.66 1.87 -21.81
CA VAL A 13 -3.53 0.76 -20.86
C VAL A 13 -2.89 1.23 -19.54
N ALA A 14 -1.81 2.02 -19.61
CA ALA A 14 -1.15 2.55 -18.42
C ALA A 14 -2.08 3.47 -17.60
N ARG A 15 -2.90 4.28 -18.27
CA ARG A 15 -3.90 5.13 -17.59
C ARG A 15 -4.97 4.28 -16.92
N GLU A 16 -5.48 3.27 -17.60
CA GLU A 16 -6.44 2.32 -17.03
C GLU A 16 -5.83 1.63 -15.81
N LEU A 17 -4.60 1.14 -15.86
CA LEU A 17 -3.93 0.53 -14.71
C LEU A 17 -3.69 1.51 -13.55
N LYS A 18 -3.30 2.76 -13.86
CA LYS A 18 -3.01 3.77 -12.83
C LYS A 18 -4.26 4.24 -12.09
N TYR A 19 -5.39 4.35 -12.79
CA TYR A 19 -6.62 4.92 -12.24
C TYR A 19 -7.76 3.90 -12.10
N SER A 20 -7.53 2.63 -12.44
CA SER A 20 -8.42 1.53 -12.08
C SER A 20 -8.26 1.30 -10.58
N SER A 21 -9.20 1.81 -9.80
CA SER A 21 -9.36 1.33 -8.43
C SER A 21 -9.86 -0.12 -8.51
N PRO A 22 -9.14 -1.09 -7.93
CA PRO A 22 -9.71 -2.42 -7.75
C PRO A 22 -11.03 -2.29 -6.98
N GLN A 23 -12.07 -2.99 -7.42
CA GLN A 23 -13.27 -3.15 -6.61
C GLN A 23 -12.90 -4.09 -5.46
N THR A 24 -12.58 -3.52 -4.29
CA THR A 24 -12.31 -4.30 -3.09
C THR A 24 -13.62 -4.75 -2.46
N ASP A 25 -13.78 -6.06 -2.25
CA ASP A 25 -14.90 -6.59 -1.49
C ASP A 25 -14.68 -6.33 0.02
N PHE A 26 -15.26 -5.24 0.51
CA PHE A 26 -15.18 -4.85 1.92
C PHE A 26 -15.75 -5.90 2.87
N GLN A 27 -16.74 -6.69 2.43
CA GLN A 27 -17.33 -7.75 3.27
C GLN A 27 -16.33 -8.89 3.49
N ARG A 28 -15.57 -9.23 2.46
CA ARG A 28 -14.50 -10.23 2.57
C ARG A 28 -13.36 -9.72 3.44
N LEU A 29 -12.90 -8.48 3.21
CA LEU A 29 -11.83 -7.86 3.99
C LEU A 29 -12.19 -7.79 5.48
N GLN A 30 -13.42 -7.38 5.81
CA GLN A 30 -13.89 -7.32 7.18
C GLN A 30 -13.86 -8.70 7.86
N ARG A 31 -14.27 -9.77 7.17
CA ARG A 31 -14.21 -11.14 7.70
C ARG A 31 -12.79 -11.59 7.97
N GLU A 32 -11.86 -11.30 7.07
CA GLU A 32 -10.43 -11.64 7.23
C GLU A 32 -9.82 -10.89 8.43
N LEU A 33 -10.08 -9.59 8.59
CA LEU A 33 -9.64 -8.80 9.74
C LEU A 33 -10.28 -9.27 11.06
N SER A 34 -11.58 -9.54 11.08
CA SER A 34 -12.27 -10.02 12.28
C SER A 34 -11.87 -11.43 12.68
N GLY A 35 -11.46 -12.26 11.71
CA GLY A 35 -11.01 -13.63 11.95
C GLY A 35 -9.52 -13.76 12.32
N SER A 36 -8.70 -12.78 11.94
CA SER A 36 -7.25 -12.74 12.23
C SER A 36 -6.89 -11.88 13.44
N GLY A 37 -7.78 -10.98 13.88
CA GLY A 37 -7.48 -9.97 14.90
C GLY A 37 -7.32 -10.49 16.33
N SER A 38 -7.76 -11.72 16.62
CA SER A 38 -7.68 -12.29 17.98
C SER A 38 -6.41 -13.09 18.27
N ASP A 39 -5.64 -13.51 17.26
CA ASP A 39 -4.41 -14.30 17.44
C ASP A 39 -3.13 -13.47 17.20
N GLU A 40 -3.18 -12.42 16.35
CA GLU A 40 -2.00 -11.61 16.01
C GLU A 40 -1.84 -10.34 16.89
N SER A 41 -2.92 -9.86 17.51
CA SER A 41 -2.86 -8.64 18.33
C SER A 41 -2.04 -8.80 19.61
N ASP A 42 -1.90 -10.02 20.12
CA ASP A 42 -1.10 -10.34 21.32
C ASP A 42 0.42 -10.37 21.03
N GLN A 43 0.83 -10.29 19.76
CA GLN A 43 2.26 -10.28 19.35
C GLN A 43 2.79 -8.87 19.03
N LEU A 44 1.91 -7.90 18.80
CA LEU A 44 2.30 -6.53 18.40
C LEU A 44 2.52 -5.58 19.58
N ASP A 45 2.07 -5.93 20.79
CA ASP A 45 2.24 -5.11 21.99
C ASP A 45 3.66 -5.24 22.63
N GLY A 46 4.56 -5.99 21.98
CA GLY A 46 5.90 -6.31 22.46
C GLY A 46 7.06 -5.64 21.71
N ASP A 47 6.81 -4.77 20.73
CA ASP A 47 7.87 -4.18 19.91
C ASP A 47 8.01 -2.66 20.02
N ASP A 48 8.49 -2.23 21.19
CA ASP A 48 9.07 -0.90 21.44
C ASP A 48 10.30 -0.57 20.55
N ARG A 49 10.74 -1.46 19.64
CA ARG A 49 11.88 -1.19 18.74
C ARG A 49 11.49 -0.55 17.41
N PHE A 50 10.20 -0.53 17.05
CA PHE A 50 9.75 0.15 15.83
C PHE A 50 9.45 1.64 16.01
N SER A 51 9.52 2.19 17.23
CA SER A 51 9.28 3.62 17.47
C SER A 51 10.45 4.53 17.06
N ALA A 52 11.61 3.98 16.69
CA ALA A 52 12.72 4.76 16.15
C ALA A 52 12.61 4.78 14.61
N ASP A 53 11.71 5.61 14.08
CA ASP A 53 11.64 5.86 12.65
C ASP A 53 12.92 6.60 12.20
N PRO A 54 13.72 6.09 11.25
CA PRO A 54 14.94 6.77 10.80
C PRO A 54 14.72 8.19 10.25
N TRP A 55 13.46 8.56 10.02
CA TRP A 55 13.03 9.90 9.63
C TRP A 55 12.91 10.87 10.82
N ASP A 56 12.69 10.41 12.05
CA ASP A 56 12.66 11.25 13.26
C ASP A 56 14.08 11.75 13.61
N GLU A 57 15.10 10.90 13.48
CA GLU A 57 16.52 11.28 13.72
C GLU A 57 17.06 12.25 12.65
N ALA A 58 16.47 12.26 11.45
CA ALA A 58 16.89 13.15 10.37
C ALA A 58 16.51 14.62 10.62
N ASP A 59 15.43 14.89 11.37
CA ASP A 59 14.96 16.24 11.68
C ASP A 59 15.86 16.93 12.73
N ASP A 60 16.30 16.19 13.76
CA ASP A 60 17.20 16.72 14.80
C ASP A 60 18.61 17.04 14.29
N ARG A 61 19.08 16.37 13.24
CA ARG A 61 20.40 16.64 12.62
C ARG A 61 20.43 17.87 11.72
N HIS A 62 19.26 18.43 11.41
CA HIS A 62 19.11 19.62 10.57
C HIS A 62 18.74 20.89 11.34
N ARG A 63 18.66 20.80 12.67
CA ARG A 63 18.44 21.94 13.58
C ARG A 63 19.75 22.56 14.07
#